data_AF-A0A7J0BFD6-F1
#
_entry.id   AF-A0A7J0BFD6-F1
#
_cell.length_a   1.000
_cell.length_b   1.000
_cell.length_c   1.000
_cell.angle_alpha   90.00
_cell.angle_beta   90.00
_cell.angle_gamma   90.00
#
_symmetry.space_group_name_H-M   'P 1'
#
loop_
_entity.id
_entity.type
_entity.pdbx_description
1 polymer ?
#
loop_
_entity_poly.entity_id
_entity_poly.type
_entity_poly.pdbx_seq_one_letter_code
_entity_poly.pdbx_strand_id
1 'polypeptide(L)'
;MKPSICKKKEWENFRTKILEIDNFRCTKCGRGREDGVVLQVHHKKYIRGRQLWQYDYDDCATLCKGCHAETHCIIMPKTNWVLAYHEDLGDLVGTCELCGSSLRHAYFIEHEHWQGIIVGTYCCDNLTDTTLASNHIESQNRYNRRLKTFLNSSKWFSYNDRELHSKNYICSHSIDHKKHKVVIIETTIGYFLRINFVAGETNFSSFEEAKEKAFFMIESGTFRTYVEKKAGKDQFVRRPSNALQSALQIKSN
;
A
#
# COMPACT_ATOMS: atom_id res chain seq x y z
N MET A 1 18.49 27.38 -44.66
CA MET A 1 18.89 26.31 -45.61
C MET A 1 17.69 25.42 -45.90
N LYS A 2 17.24 25.33 -47.16
CA LYS A 2 16.13 24.44 -47.57
C LYS A 2 16.58 22.98 -47.44
N PRO A 3 15.83 22.07 -46.79
CA PRO A 3 16.20 20.66 -46.75
C PRO A 3 16.05 20.05 -48.15
N SER A 4 17.20 19.65 -48.68
CA SER A 4 17.50 18.84 -49.87
C SER A 4 16.42 17.83 -50.28
N ILE A 5 15.90 18.01 -51.51
CA ILE A 5 14.98 17.12 -52.24
C ILE A 5 15.47 15.65 -52.33
N CYS A 6 16.78 15.39 -52.25
CA CYS A 6 17.36 14.04 -52.35
C CYS A 6 16.93 13.09 -51.21
N LYS A 7 16.77 13.60 -49.98
CA LYS A 7 16.39 12.79 -48.81
C LYS A 7 14.96 12.23 -48.89
N LYS A 8 14.08 12.88 -49.64
CA LYS A 8 12.68 12.48 -49.81
C LYS A 8 12.56 11.23 -50.70
N LYS A 9 13.34 11.18 -51.79
CA LYS A 9 13.30 10.09 -52.77
C LYS A 9 13.85 8.78 -52.19
N GLU A 10 14.93 8.85 -51.43
CA GLU A 10 15.54 7.69 -50.76
C GLU A 10 14.58 7.06 -49.76
N TRP A 11 13.94 7.89 -48.94
CA TRP A 11 12.91 7.45 -47.99
C TRP A 11 11.66 6.89 -48.69
N GLU A 12 11.17 7.53 -49.75
CA GLU A 12 10.01 7.03 -50.51
C GLU A 12 10.29 5.66 -51.14
N ASN A 13 11.48 5.47 -51.72
CA ASN A 13 11.89 4.18 -52.27
C ASN A 13 12.01 3.11 -51.18
N PHE A 14 12.67 3.43 -50.07
CA PHE A 14 12.81 2.54 -48.93
C PHE A 14 11.46 2.14 -48.35
N ARG A 15 10.58 3.12 -48.12
CA ARG A 15 9.22 2.91 -47.62
C ARG A 15 8.42 1.99 -48.54
N THR A 16 8.50 2.22 -49.85
CA THR A 16 7.79 1.41 -50.83
C THR A 16 8.28 -0.04 -50.81
N LYS A 17 9.60 -0.25 -50.70
CA LYS A 17 10.17 -1.60 -50.60
C LYS A 17 9.70 -2.36 -49.36
N ILE A 18 9.66 -1.72 -48.19
CA ILE A 18 9.14 -2.35 -46.97
C ILE A 18 7.65 -2.69 -47.11
N LEU A 19 6.84 -1.78 -47.67
CA LEU A 19 5.43 -2.04 -47.90
C LEU A 19 5.20 -3.19 -48.90
N GLU A 20 6.03 -3.29 -49.94
CA GLU A 20 5.98 -4.40 -50.91
C GLU A 20 6.32 -5.74 -50.24
N ILE A 21 7.38 -5.79 -49.41
CA ILE A 21 7.79 -6.98 -48.67
C ILE A 21 6.65 -7.47 -47.76
N ASP A 22 5.96 -6.55 -47.08
CA ASP A 22 4.85 -6.87 -46.18
C ASP A 22 3.49 -6.96 -46.89
N ASN A 23 3.47 -7.07 -48.22
CA ASN A 23 2.25 -7.18 -49.04
C ASN A 23 1.22 -6.07 -48.81
N PHE A 24 1.68 -4.85 -48.53
CA PHE A 24 0.86 -3.69 -48.20
C PHE A 24 -0.14 -3.95 -47.07
N ARG A 25 0.24 -4.75 -46.09
CA ARG A 25 -0.57 -5.06 -44.90
C ARG A 25 0.20 -4.76 -43.62
N CYS A 26 -0.54 -4.40 -42.58
CA CYS A 26 0.00 -4.31 -41.24
C CYS A 26 0.46 -5.70 -40.78
N THR A 27 1.74 -5.87 -40.47
CA THR A 27 2.29 -7.16 -40.01
C THR A 27 1.75 -7.60 -38.65
N LYS A 28 1.15 -6.68 -37.88
CA LYS A 28 0.55 -6.98 -36.56
C LYS A 28 -0.95 -7.33 -36.64
N CYS A 29 -1.75 -6.59 -37.39
CA CYS A 29 -3.21 -6.80 -37.44
C CYS A 29 -3.78 -7.20 -38.80
N GLY A 30 -2.94 -7.39 -39.82
CA GLY A 30 -3.34 -7.81 -41.17
C GLY A 30 -4.08 -6.77 -42.01
N ARG A 31 -4.53 -5.66 -41.41
CA ARG A 31 -5.28 -4.61 -42.10
C ARG A 31 -4.44 -3.88 -43.14
N GLY A 32 -5.03 -3.63 -44.31
CA GLY A 32 -4.45 -2.90 -45.42
C GLY A 32 -5.23 -1.63 -45.77
N ARG A 33 -4.87 -0.99 -46.89
CA ARG A 33 -5.52 0.25 -47.34
C ARG A 33 -7.03 0.07 -47.59
N GLU A 34 -7.44 -1.11 -48.01
CA GLU A 34 -8.84 -1.52 -48.22
C GLU A 34 -9.68 -1.46 -46.95
N ASP A 35 -9.07 -1.66 -45.78
CA ASP A 35 -9.71 -1.54 -44.46
C ASP A 35 -9.75 -0.09 -43.94
N GLY A 36 -9.37 0.89 -44.78
CA GLY A 36 -9.36 2.31 -44.45
C GLY A 36 -8.20 2.74 -43.53
N VAL A 37 -7.20 1.88 -43.31
CA VAL A 37 -6.05 2.21 -42.44
C VAL A 37 -4.88 2.82 -43.20
N VAL A 38 -4.16 3.73 -42.53
CA VAL A 38 -2.92 4.32 -43.05
C VAL A 38 -1.72 3.50 -42.56
N LEU A 39 -0.90 3.04 -43.50
CA LEU A 39 0.30 2.24 -43.24
C LEU A 39 1.57 3.09 -43.16
N GLN A 40 2.39 2.78 -42.17
CA GLN A 40 3.64 3.45 -41.84
C GLN A 40 4.74 2.41 -41.62
N VAL A 41 5.99 2.79 -41.89
CA VAL A 41 7.16 1.95 -41.61
C VAL A 41 7.57 2.18 -40.16
N HIS A 42 7.57 1.12 -39.38
CA HIS A 42 8.08 1.06 -38.03
C HIS A 42 9.53 0.57 -38.05
N HIS A 43 10.42 1.27 -37.37
CA HIS A 43 11.79 0.80 -37.09
C HIS A 43 11.80 0.07 -35.75
N LYS A 44 12.16 -1.23 -35.77
CA LYS A 44 12.19 -2.09 -34.57
C LYS A 44 13.25 -1.66 -33.55
N LYS A 45 14.29 -0.95 -34.00
CA LYS A 45 15.38 -0.41 -33.18
C LYS A 45 15.84 0.94 -33.71
N TYR A 46 16.33 1.80 -32.83
CA TYR A 46 16.94 3.08 -33.20
C TYR A 46 18.47 3.02 -33.03
N ILE A 47 19.22 3.26 -34.11
CA ILE A 47 20.69 3.35 -34.11
C ILE A 47 21.09 4.82 -34.29
N ARG A 48 21.86 5.36 -33.35
CA ARG A 48 22.32 6.75 -33.37
C ARG A 48 23.17 7.03 -34.62
N GLY A 49 22.86 8.12 -35.33
CA GLY A 49 23.59 8.56 -36.52
C GLY A 49 23.14 7.91 -37.84
N ARG A 50 22.23 6.93 -37.80
CA ARG A 50 21.69 6.25 -38.99
C ARG A 50 20.45 7.00 -39.52
N GLN A 51 20.37 7.20 -40.85
CA GLN A 51 19.21 7.78 -41.52
C GLN A 51 18.05 6.77 -41.60
N LEU A 52 16.81 7.25 -41.77
CA LEU A 52 15.60 6.41 -41.77
C LEU A 52 15.58 5.29 -42.84
N TRP A 53 16.27 5.49 -43.97
CA TRP A 53 16.38 4.52 -45.07
C TRP A 53 17.68 3.69 -45.06
N GLN A 54 18.52 3.86 -44.05
CA GLN A 54 19.79 3.13 -43.88
C GLN A 54 19.65 1.90 -42.97
N TYR A 55 18.42 1.55 -42.60
CA TYR A 55 18.13 0.35 -41.81
C TYR A 55 17.99 -0.86 -42.73
N ASP A 56 18.32 -2.04 -42.21
CA ASP A 56 18.07 -3.29 -42.93
C ASP A 56 16.56 -3.55 -42.98
N TYR A 57 16.08 -4.21 -44.03
CA TYR A 57 14.65 -4.43 -44.19
C TYR A 57 14.06 -5.28 -43.05
N ASP A 58 14.84 -6.23 -42.52
CA ASP A 58 14.46 -7.06 -41.36
C ASP A 58 14.32 -6.26 -40.07
N ASP A 59 14.94 -5.07 -39.97
CA ASP A 59 14.81 -4.15 -38.85
C ASP A 59 13.58 -3.23 -38.98
N CYS A 60 12.80 -3.39 -40.04
CA CYS A 60 11.60 -2.63 -40.31
C CYS A 60 10.36 -3.53 -40.34
N ALA A 61 9.20 -2.90 -40.18
CA ALA A 61 7.90 -3.55 -40.34
C ALA A 61 6.85 -2.54 -40.82
N THR A 62 5.91 -2.98 -41.63
CA THR A 62 4.73 -2.20 -41.99
C THR A 62 3.69 -2.31 -40.88
N LEU A 63 3.34 -1.20 -40.25
CA LEU A 63 2.28 -1.13 -39.25
C LEU A 63 1.22 -0.10 -39.64
N CYS A 64 -0.04 -0.34 -39.28
CA CYS A 64 -1.06 0.69 -39.35
C CYS A 64 -0.84 1.75 -38.25
N LYS A 65 -1.35 2.97 -38.42
CA LYS A 65 -1.21 4.07 -37.45
C LYS A 65 -1.51 3.66 -35.99
N GLY A 66 -2.53 2.82 -35.78
CA GLY A 66 -2.89 2.30 -34.45
C GLY A 66 -1.81 1.40 -33.86
N CYS A 67 -1.42 0.35 -34.59
CA CYS A 67 -0.36 -0.57 -34.16
C CYS A 67 1.01 0.11 -34.05
N HIS A 68 1.29 1.10 -34.91
CA HIS A 68 2.52 1.87 -34.88
C HIS A 68 2.62 2.70 -33.58
N ALA A 69 1.53 3.35 -33.17
CA ALA A 69 1.49 4.10 -31.92
C ALA A 69 1.60 3.20 -30.67
N GLU A 70 0.99 2.02 -30.71
CA GLU A 70 1.12 1.00 -29.67
C GLU A 70 2.57 0.51 -29.52
N THR A 71 3.26 0.26 -30.64
CA THR A 71 4.63 -0.30 -30.65
C THR A 71 5.69 0.72 -30.23
N HIS A 72 5.44 2.02 -30.37
CA HIS A 72 6.34 3.07 -29.90
C HIS A 72 6.08 3.52 -28.45
N CYS A 73 5.26 2.80 -27.68
CA CYS A 73 4.81 3.23 -26.37
C CYS A 73 4.21 4.65 -26.38
N ILE A 74 3.43 5.00 -27.41
CA ILE A 74 2.72 6.30 -27.48
C ILE A 74 1.32 6.18 -26.86
N ILE A 75 0.77 4.96 -26.78
CA ILE A 75 -0.55 4.70 -26.21
C ILE A 75 -0.40 3.81 -24.98
N MET A 76 -0.80 4.36 -23.83
CA MET A 76 -0.75 3.69 -22.54
C MET A 76 -1.59 2.38 -22.55
N PRO A 77 -1.05 1.25 -22.06
CA PRO A 77 -1.80 0.01 -21.87
C PRO A 77 -3.00 0.23 -20.94
N LYS A 78 -4.12 -0.46 -21.21
CA LYS A 78 -5.34 -0.35 -20.39
C LYS A 78 -5.44 -1.41 -19.29
N THR A 79 -4.61 -2.45 -19.34
CA THR A 79 -4.66 -3.63 -18.47
C THR A 79 -3.24 -4.11 -18.17
N ASN A 80 -3.10 -5.16 -17.37
CA ASN A 80 -1.82 -5.78 -16.97
C ASN A 80 -0.91 -4.85 -16.16
N TRP A 81 -1.51 -3.88 -15.47
CA TRP A 81 -0.80 -3.09 -14.46
C TRP A 81 -0.77 -3.85 -13.15
N VAL A 82 0.33 -3.72 -12.43
CA VAL A 82 0.53 -4.32 -11.11
C VAL A 82 0.76 -3.22 -10.10
N LEU A 83 0.07 -3.30 -8.96
CA LEU A 83 0.31 -2.41 -7.84
C LEU A 83 1.66 -2.73 -7.20
N ALA A 84 2.58 -1.77 -7.25
CA ALA A 84 3.91 -1.90 -6.66
C ALA A 84 3.96 -1.29 -5.25
N TYR A 85 3.39 -0.11 -5.05
CA TYR A 85 3.43 0.59 -3.76
C TYR A 85 2.24 1.54 -3.55
N HIS A 86 1.91 1.79 -2.28
CA HIS A 86 0.87 2.73 -1.85
C HIS A 86 1.43 3.70 -0.80
N GLU A 87 1.07 4.97 -0.92
CA GLU A 87 1.41 6.03 0.03
C GLU A 87 0.18 6.86 0.43
N ASP A 88 0.06 7.21 1.72
CA ASP A 88 -0.83 8.27 2.20
C ASP A 88 0.00 9.54 2.39
N LEU A 89 -0.23 10.54 1.54
CA LEU A 89 0.46 11.83 1.55
C LEU A 89 0.02 12.73 2.72
N GLY A 90 -0.97 12.30 3.50
CA GLY A 90 -1.51 13.03 4.65
C GLY A 90 -2.50 14.13 4.28
N ASP A 91 -2.33 14.75 3.11
CA ASP A 91 -3.20 15.80 2.57
C ASP A 91 -3.39 15.65 1.04
N LEU A 92 -4.28 16.44 0.44
CA LEU A 92 -4.65 16.40 -0.97
C LEU A 92 -3.61 17.11 -1.86
N VAL A 93 -2.34 16.70 -1.74
CA VAL A 93 -1.18 17.35 -2.36
C VAL A 93 -0.63 16.61 -3.58
N GLY A 94 -1.00 15.35 -3.77
CA GLY A 94 -0.61 14.58 -4.94
C GLY A 94 -1.47 14.89 -6.16
N THR A 95 -1.07 14.37 -7.33
CA THR A 95 -1.83 14.50 -8.59
C THR A 95 -1.82 13.17 -9.32
N CYS A 96 -3.00 12.72 -9.77
CA CYS A 96 -3.13 11.51 -10.56
C CYS A 96 -2.57 11.72 -11.97
N GLU A 97 -1.61 10.92 -12.38
CA GLU A 97 -0.99 11.01 -13.71
C GLU A 97 -1.93 10.54 -14.83
N LEU A 98 -2.99 9.79 -14.49
CA LEU A 98 -3.99 9.34 -15.46
C LEU A 98 -5.12 10.37 -15.70
N CYS A 99 -5.72 10.90 -14.63
CA CYS A 99 -6.93 11.75 -14.73
C CYS A 99 -6.74 13.19 -14.24
N GLY A 100 -5.58 13.53 -13.66
CA GLY A 100 -5.28 14.87 -13.14
C GLY A 100 -5.96 15.22 -11.81
N SER A 101 -6.74 14.32 -11.21
CA SER A 101 -7.37 14.57 -9.90
C SER A 101 -6.33 14.67 -8.79
N SER A 102 -6.55 15.57 -7.84
CA SER A 102 -5.69 15.68 -6.67
C SER A 102 -5.81 14.45 -5.76
N LEU A 103 -4.69 14.00 -5.21
CA LEU A 103 -4.56 12.75 -4.47
C LEU A 103 -4.09 13.02 -3.04
N ARG A 104 -4.73 12.34 -2.09
CA ARG A 104 -4.15 12.08 -0.77
C ARG A 104 -3.51 10.70 -0.73
N HIS A 105 -4.21 9.70 -1.27
CA HIS A 105 -3.67 8.36 -1.39
C HIS A 105 -3.14 8.16 -2.81
N ALA A 106 -1.84 7.93 -2.90
CA ALA A 106 -1.10 7.72 -4.14
C ALA A 106 -0.79 6.22 -4.30
N TYR A 107 -1.11 5.66 -5.46
CA TYR A 107 -0.83 4.27 -5.82
C TYR A 107 0.15 4.27 -6.98
N PHE A 108 1.34 3.73 -6.74
CA PHE A 108 2.35 3.52 -7.77
C PHE A 108 2.12 2.16 -8.43
N ILE A 109 1.80 2.19 -9.72
CA ILE A 109 1.52 0.99 -10.52
C ILE A 109 2.55 0.87 -11.64
N GLU A 110 2.93 -0.37 -11.94
CA GLU A 110 3.94 -0.70 -12.94
C GLU A 110 3.35 -1.60 -14.03
N HIS A 111 3.96 -1.56 -15.22
CA HIS A 111 3.62 -2.43 -16.33
C HIS A 111 4.92 -2.87 -17.02
N GLU A 112 4.95 -4.12 -17.51
CA GLU A 112 6.17 -4.75 -18.05
C GLU A 112 6.87 -3.94 -19.15
N HIS A 113 6.08 -3.23 -19.95
CA HIS A 113 6.56 -2.46 -21.12
C HIS A 113 6.27 -0.96 -21.03
N TRP A 114 5.93 -0.44 -19.85
CA TRP A 114 5.59 0.98 -19.68
C TRP A 114 6.21 1.57 -18.41
N GLN A 115 6.49 2.87 -18.43
CA GLN A 115 6.99 3.57 -17.24
C GLN A 115 5.95 3.51 -16.11
N GLY A 116 6.36 3.19 -14.89
CA GLY A 116 5.45 3.21 -13.75
C GLY A 116 4.84 4.59 -13.54
N ILE A 117 3.58 4.62 -13.13
CA ILE A 117 2.81 5.86 -12.94
C ILE A 117 2.17 5.92 -11.56
N ILE A 118 1.91 7.14 -11.10
CA ILE A 118 1.19 7.40 -9.85
C ILE A 118 -0.26 7.75 -10.14
N VAL A 119 -1.18 6.99 -9.54
CA VAL A 119 -2.62 7.15 -9.76
C VAL A 119 -3.42 7.13 -8.47
N GLY A 120 -4.65 7.62 -8.54
CA GLY A 120 -5.61 7.53 -7.44
C GLY A 120 -6.33 6.19 -7.36
N THR A 121 -7.11 6.00 -6.29
CA THR A 121 -7.82 4.75 -5.97
C THR A 121 -8.57 4.14 -7.16
N TYR A 122 -9.45 4.94 -7.78
CA TYR A 122 -10.27 4.47 -8.91
C TYR A 122 -9.44 4.08 -10.13
N CYS A 123 -8.42 4.88 -10.46
CA CYS A 123 -7.55 4.63 -11.59
C CYS A 123 -6.67 3.39 -11.37
N CYS A 124 -6.20 3.16 -10.15
CA CYS A 124 -5.46 1.96 -9.77
C CYS A 124 -6.31 0.71 -9.99
N ASP A 125 -7.52 0.68 -9.44
CA ASP A 125 -8.43 -0.46 -9.57
C ASP A 125 -8.77 -0.75 -11.05
N ASN A 126 -9.04 0.30 -11.83
CA ASN A 126 -9.36 0.17 -13.25
C ASN A 126 -8.17 -0.33 -14.10
N LEU A 127 -6.95 0.12 -13.84
CA LEU A 127 -5.77 -0.30 -14.63
C LEU A 127 -5.24 -1.68 -14.23
N THR A 128 -5.37 -2.03 -12.94
CA THR A 128 -4.97 -3.34 -12.41
C THR A 128 -6.04 -4.42 -12.60
N ASP A 129 -7.28 -4.03 -12.95
CA ASP A 129 -8.48 -4.88 -12.95
C ASP A 129 -8.69 -5.58 -11.59
N THR A 130 -8.50 -4.81 -10.51
CA THR A 130 -8.66 -5.29 -9.13
C THR A 130 -9.48 -4.32 -8.29
N THR A 131 -9.70 -4.67 -7.02
CA THR A 131 -10.29 -3.78 -6.01
C THR A 131 -9.31 -3.48 -4.88
N LEU A 132 -8.00 -3.67 -5.10
CA LEU A 132 -6.98 -3.56 -4.07
C LEU A 132 -6.95 -2.16 -3.44
N ALA A 133 -7.02 -1.11 -4.26
CA ALA A 133 -6.96 0.26 -3.77
C ALA A 133 -8.24 0.63 -3.03
N SER A 134 -9.42 0.32 -3.58
CA SER A 134 -10.70 0.59 -2.90
C SER A 134 -10.81 -0.16 -1.57
N ASN A 135 -10.47 -1.46 -1.54
CA ASN A 135 -10.50 -2.25 -0.31
C ASN A 135 -9.54 -1.72 0.75
N HIS A 136 -8.36 -1.25 0.33
CA HIS A 136 -7.38 -0.64 1.23
C HIS A 136 -7.94 0.63 1.89
N ILE A 137 -8.47 1.57 1.10
CA ILE A 137 -9.10 2.80 1.60
C ILE A 137 -10.29 2.49 2.51
N GLU A 138 -11.15 1.56 2.10
CA GLU A 138 -12.34 1.21 2.88
C GLU A 138 -11.94 0.60 4.23
N SER A 139 -10.93 -0.26 4.26
CA SER A 139 -10.38 -0.86 5.48
C SER A 139 -9.86 0.22 6.44
N GLN A 140 -9.06 1.18 5.94
CA GLN A 140 -8.56 2.30 6.73
C GLN A 140 -9.70 3.17 7.27
N ASN A 141 -10.68 3.50 6.44
CA ASN A 141 -11.85 4.29 6.84
C ASN A 141 -12.68 3.57 7.91
N ARG A 142 -12.87 2.25 7.79
CA ARG A 142 -13.54 1.42 8.79
C ARG A 142 -12.76 1.40 10.11
N TYR A 143 -11.43 1.35 10.08
CA TYR A 143 -10.60 1.46 11.27
C TYR A 143 -10.74 2.84 11.92
N ASN A 144 -10.54 3.92 11.16
CA ASN A 144 -10.57 5.30 11.65
C ASN A 144 -11.94 5.68 12.21
N ARG A 145 -13.03 5.24 11.58
CA ARG A 145 -14.39 5.45 12.11
C ARG A 145 -14.56 4.80 13.47
N ARG A 146 -14.14 3.55 13.64
CA ARG A 146 -14.22 2.83 14.92
C ARG A 146 -13.34 3.48 15.99
N LEU A 147 -12.14 3.92 15.62
CA LEU A 147 -11.25 4.67 16.52
C LEU A 147 -11.95 5.95 17.01
N LYS A 148 -12.44 6.79 16.10
CA LYS A 148 -13.15 8.03 16.45
C LYS A 148 -14.37 7.77 17.34
N THR A 149 -15.17 6.74 17.02
CA THR A 149 -16.31 6.34 17.86
C THR A 149 -15.88 5.91 19.26
N PHE A 150 -14.77 5.18 19.38
CA PHE A 150 -14.22 4.75 20.67
C PHE A 150 -13.69 5.94 21.48
N LEU A 151 -12.91 6.83 20.88
CA LEU A 151 -12.33 8.00 21.55
C LEU A 151 -13.41 8.94 22.11
N ASN A 152 -14.43 9.22 21.28
CA ASN A 152 -15.49 10.19 21.55
C ASN A 152 -16.76 9.55 22.15
N SER A 153 -16.69 8.29 22.59
CA SER A 153 -17.88 7.60 23.10
C SER A 153 -18.38 8.25 24.39
N SER A 154 -19.68 8.57 24.45
CA SER A 154 -20.34 8.99 25.69
C SER A 154 -20.45 7.87 26.73
N LYS A 155 -20.11 6.62 26.37
CA LYS A 155 -20.06 5.48 27.28
C LYS A 155 -18.83 5.47 28.17
N TRP A 156 -17.84 6.32 27.90
CA TRP A 156 -16.76 6.57 28.85
C TRP A 156 -17.35 7.20 30.11
N PHE A 157 -17.09 6.60 31.26
CA PHE A 157 -17.47 7.17 32.54
C PHE A 157 -16.29 7.19 33.49
N SER A 158 -16.21 8.27 34.26
CA SER A 158 -15.21 8.47 35.30
C SER A 158 -15.78 8.07 36.66
N TYR A 159 -14.93 7.52 37.51
CA TYR A 159 -15.28 7.14 38.87
C TYR A 159 -14.07 7.20 39.79
N ASN A 160 -14.33 7.22 41.10
CA ASN A 160 -13.30 7.13 42.12
C ASN A 160 -13.16 5.68 42.58
N ASP A 161 -12.00 5.07 42.35
CA ASP A 161 -11.68 3.69 42.71
C ASP A 161 -11.18 3.68 44.15
N ARG A 162 -12.08 3.33 45.06
CA ARG A 162 -11.83 3.36 46.51
C ARG A 162 -10.76 2.36 46.95
N GLU A 163 -10.45 1.37 46.11
CA GLU A 163 -9.44 0.33 46.37
C GLU A 163 -8.02 0.78 45.94
N LEU A 164 -7.90 1.85 45.15
CA LEU A 164 -6.61 2.42 44.76
C LEU A 164 -6.14 3.46 45.81
N HIS A 165 -5.44 3.01 46.85
CA HIS A 165 -4.89 3.87 47.91
C HIS A 165 -3.55 4.55 47.55
N SER A 166 -3.34 4.89 46.28
CA SER A 166 -2.11 5.58 45.87
C SER A 166 -2.23 7.09 46.12
N LYS A 167 -1.21 7.71 46.75
CA LYS A 167 -1.17 9.16 46.98
C LYS A 167 -1.27 10.00 45.69
N ASN A 168 -0.96 9.40 44.55
CA ASN A 168 -0.92 10.06 43.24
C ASN A 168 -2.18 9.79 42.40
N TYR A 169 -3.15 9.02 42.92
CA TYR A 169 -4.37 8.69 42.21
C TYR A 169 -5.34 9.88 42.14
N ILE A 170 -5.95 10.11 40.97
CA ILE A 170 -6.95 11.16 40.75
C ILE A 170 -8.32 10.52 40.51
N CYS A 171 -8.48 9.83 39.38
CA CYS A 171 -9.70 9.11 39.06
C CYS A 171 -9.45 7.98 38.06
N SER A 172 -10.47 7.18 37.79
CA SER A 172 -10.43 6.11 36.80
C SER A 172 -11.50 6.37 35.76
N HIS A 173 -11.15 6.19 34.50
CA HIS A 173 -12.08 6.25 33.37
C HIS A 173 -12.24 4.86 32.80
N SER A 174 -13.47 4.43 32.51
CA SER A 174 -13.68 3.11 31.92
C SER A 174 -14.73 3.07 30.82
N ILE A 175 -14.56 2.07 29.94
CA ILE A 175 -15.50 1.72 28.88
C ILE A 175 -15.41 0.21 28.62
N ASP A 176 -16.56 -0.39 28.31
CA ASP A 176 -16.59 -1.73 27.74
C ASP A 176 -16.48 -1.64 26.22
N HIS A 177 -15.44 -2.24 25.65
CA HIS A 177 -15.23 -2.31 24.21
C HIS A 177 -15.04 -3.77 23.77
N LYS A 178 -15.95 -4.23 22.92
CA LYS A 178 -16.09 -5.65 22.56
C LYS A 178 -16.22 -6.52 23.83
N LYS A 179 -15.27 -7.42 24.09
CA LYS A 179 -15.23 -8.32 25.26
C LYS A 179 -14.20 -7.87 26.30
N HIS A 180 -13.73 -6.63 26.22
CA HIS A 180 -12.69 -6.10 27.07
C HIS A 180 -13.19 -4.89 27.84
N LYS A 181 -12.98 -4.91 29.15
CA LYS A 181 -13.16 -3.75 30.02
C LYS A 181 -11.87 -2.94 29.99
N VAL A 182 -11.94 -1.75 29.39
CA VAL A 182 -10.80 -0.82 29.34
C VAL A 182 -10.93 0.13 30.52
N VAL A 183 -9.86 0.27 31.29
CA VAL A 183 -9.76 1.21 32.41
C VAL A 183 -8.49 2.03 32.23
N ILE A 184 -8.62 3.36 32.25
CA ILE A 184 -7.51 4.29 32.26
C ILE A 184 -7.48 4.96 33.63
N ILE A 185 -6.38 4.78 34.34
CA ILE A 185 -6.15 5.32 35.67
C ILE A 185 -5.40 6.64 35.49
N GLU A 186 -6.04 7.73 35.89
CA GLU A 186 -5.46 9.06 35.90
C GLU A 186 -4.73 9.31 37.22
N THR A 187 -3.48 9.74 37.12
CA THR A 187 -2.62 10.06 38.25
C THR A 187 -1.96 11.42 38.07
N THR A 188 -1.38 11.96 39.13
CA THR A 188 -0.62 13.22 39.08
C THR A 188 0.61 13.16 38.17
N ILE A 189 1.09 11.97 37.82
CA ILE A 189 2.29 11.75 37.00
C ILE A 189 1.96 11.28 35.56
N GLY A 190 0.68 11.14 35.22
CA GLY A 190 0.22 10.69 33.91
C GLY A 190 -0.87 9.62 33.98
N TYR A 191 -1.04 8.88 32.87
CA TYR A 191 -2.14 7.95 32.68
C TYR A 191 -1.63 6.51 32.55
N PHE A 192 -2.29 5.58 33.23
CA PHE A 192 -1.97 4.16 33.16
C PHE A 192 -3.12 3.36 32.58
N LEU A 193 -2.82 2.49 31.62
CA LEU A 193 -3.81 1.66 30.96
C LEU A 193 -3.93 0.31 31.65
N ARG A 194 -5.16 -0.11 31.96
CA ARG A 194 -5.52 -1.45 32.43
C ARG A 194 -6.60 -2.01 31.51
N ILE A 195 -6.38 -3.20 30.96
CA ILE A 195 -7.38 -3.91 30.14
C ILE A 195 -7.74 -5.21 30.85
N ASN A 196 -9.02 -5.38 31.17
CA ASN A 196 -9.53 -6.41 32.07
C ASN A 196 -8.80 -6.33 33.43
N PHE A 197 -8.08 -7.39 33.81
CA PHE A 197 -7.29 -7.46 35.05
C PHE A 197 -5.79 -7.22 34.82
N VAL A 198 -5.39 -6.91 33.59
CA VAL A 198 -3.98 -6.76 33.22
C VAL A 198 -3.63 -5.28 33.17
N ALA A 199 -2.84 -4.83 34.13
CA ALA A 199 -2.24 -3.49 34.11
C ALA A 199 -1.10 -3.42 33.10
N GLY A 200 -1.09 -2.37 32.29
CA GLY A 200 0.03 -1.97 31.46
C GLY A 200 1.13 -1.31 32.30
N GLU A 201 2.36 -1.35 31.80
CA GLU A 201 3.54 -0.76 32.46
C GLU A 201 3.88 0.64 31.91
N THR A 202 3.23 1.04 30.82
CA THR A 202 3.48 2.30 30.12
C THR A 202 2.71 3.43 30.80
N ASN A 203 3.42 4.51 31.10
CA ASN A 203 2.83 5.80 31.48
C ASN A 203 2.59 6.62 30.21
N PHE A 204 1.36 7.09 30.01
CA PHE A 204 0.97 7.96 28.91
C PHE A 204 0.90 9.41 29.36
N SER A 205 1.28 10.30 28.45
CA SER A 205 1.31 11.73 28.70
C SER A 205 -0.08 12.37 28.68
N SER A 206 -1.01 11.77 27.94
CA SER A 206 -2.38 12.25 27.81
C SER A 206 -3.41 11.12 27.86
N PHE A 207 -4.64 11.49 28.20
CA PHE A 207 -5.79 10.59 28.21
C PHE A 207 -6.09 10.04 26.81
N GLU A 208 -5.95 10.87 25.78
CA GLU A 208 -6.19 10.51 24.37
C GLU A 208 -5.19 9.46 23.89
N GLU A 209 -3.91 9.65 24.18
CA GLU A 209 -2.84 8.69 23.85
C GLU A 209 -3.12 7.31 24.50
N ALA A 210 -3.54 7.30 25.77
CA ALA A 210 -3.92 6.08 26.47
C ALA A 210 -5.13 5.38 25.82
N LYS A 211 -6.14 6.15 25.38
CA LYS A 211 -7.30 5.60 24.65
C LYS A 211 -6.90 5.02 23.30
N GLU A 212 -6.11 5.73 22.51
CA GLU A 212 -5.62 5.27 21.20
C GLU A 212 -4.84 3.97 21.35
N LYS A 213 -3.96 3.89 22.34
CA LYS A 213 -3.20 2.68 22.63
C LYS A 213 -4.11 1.52 23.01
N ALA A 214 -5.11 1.75 23.86
CA ALA A 214 -6.07 0.72 24.27
C ALA A 214 -6.84 0.17 23.06
N PHE A 215 -7.35 1.07 22.21
CA PHE A 215 -8.05 0.69 20.99
C PHE A 215 -7.17 -0.13 20.06
N PHE A 216 -5.95 0.36 19.80
CA PHE A 216 -4.97 -0.33 18.96
C PHE A 216 -4.68 -1.74 19.49
N MET A 217 -4.45 -1.89 20.80
CA MET A 217 -4.12 -3.18 21.40
C MET A 217 -5.24 -4.22 21.24
N ILE A 218 -6.50 -3.76 21.33
CA ILE A 218 -7.68 -4.62 21.16
C ILE A 218 -7.92 -4.95 19.68
N GLU A 219 -7.83 -3.97 18.79
CA GLU A 219 -8.11 -4.16 17.37
C GLU A 219 -7.03 -4.93 16.62
N SER A 220 -5.76 -4.70 16.94
CA SER A 220 -4.63 -5.42 16.33
C SER A 220 -4.42 -6.83 16.90
N GLY A 221 -5.11 -7.18 17.99
CA GLY A 221 -4.90 -8.44 18.71
C GLY A 221 -3.61 -8.50 19.53
N THR A 222 -2.79 -7.43 19.54
CA THR A 222 -1.54 -7.36 20.31
C THR A 222 -1.76 -7.41 21.83
N PHE A 223 -2.96 -7.11 22.31
CA PHE A 223 -3.31 -7.35 23.71
C PHE A 223 -3.15 -8.83 24.09
N ARG A 224 -3.58 -9.76 23.23
CA ARG A 224 -3.48 -11.20 23.51
C ARG A 224 -2.03 -11.63 23.71
N THR A 225 -1.14 -11.20 22.81
CA THR A 225 0.29 -11.53 22.89
C THR A 225 0.96 -10.87 24.11
N TYR A 226 0.51 -9.67 24.51
CA TYR A 226 0.95 -9.03 25.75
C TYR A 226 0.56 -9.85 26.99
N VAL A 227 -0.69 -10.32 27.08
CA VAL A 227 -1.17 -11.16 28.19
C VAL A 227 -0.38 -12.46 28.28
N GLU A 228 -0.17 -13.15 27.15
CA GLU A 228 0.59 -14.41 27.08
C GLU A 228 2.04 -14.22 27.58
N LYS A 229 2.72 -13.13 27.17
CA LYS A 229 4.07 -12.80 27.67
C LYS A 229 4.09 -12.51 29.16
N LYS A 230 3.10 -11.81 29.69
CA LYS A 230 3.03 -11.47 31.12
C LYS A 230 2.77 -12.70 31.99
N ALA A 231 1.87 -13.59 31.57
CA ALA A 231 1.63 -14.88 32.21
C ALA A 231 2.88 -15.78 32.23
N GLY A 232 3.66 -15.77 31.14
CA GLY A 232 4.95 -16.46 31.08
C GLY A 232 5.98 -15.90 32.06
N LYS A 233 6.08 -14.57 32.21
CA LYS A 233 6.95 -13.93 33.22
C LYS A 233 6.54 -14.30 34.65
N ASP A 234 5.25 -14.31 34.95
CA ASP A 234 4.75 -14.66 36.29
C ASP A 234 4.98 -16.15 36.63
N GLN A 235 5.01 -17.05 35.64
CA GLN A 235 5.39 -18.45 35.85
C GLN A 235 6.89 -18.64 36.13
N PHE A 236 7.78 -17.83 35.57
CA PHE A 236 9.22 -17.89 35.85
C PHE A 236 9.60 -17.32 37.23
N VAL A 237 8.77 -16.47 37.82
CA VAL A 237 8.95 -15.94 39.19
C VAL A 237 8.50 -16.96 40.25
N ARG A 238 7.59 -17.88 39.91
CA ARG A 238 7.14 -18.97 40.80
C ARG A 238 7.96 -20.25 40.64
N ARG A 239 9.29 -20.20 40.77
CA ARG A 239 10.04 -21.41 41.17
C ARG A 239 9.92 -21.55 42.69
N PRO A 240 9.45 -22.69 43.24
CA PRO A 240 9.55 -22.92 44.67
C PRO A 240 11.02 -22.83 45.08
N SER A 241 11.34 -22.12 46.17
CA SER A 241 12.65 -22.30 46.79
C SER A 241 12.72 -23.75 47.25
N ASN A 242 13.71 -24.49 46.75
CA ASN A 242 14.09 -25.78 47.33
C ASN A 242 14.70 -25.49 48.71
N ALA A 243 13.84 -25.37 49.71
CA ALA A 243 14.21 -25.34 51.12
C ALA A 243 13.22 -26.21 51.88
N LEU A 244 13.35 -27.54 51.72
CA LEU A 244 13.10 -28.58 52.74
C LEU A 244 13.25 -29.97 52.11
N GLN A 245 14.50 -30.42 52.00
CA GLN A 245 14.83 -31.85 52.10
C GLN A 245 15.85 -32.01 53.21
N SER A 246 15.35 -32.09 54.44
CA SER A 246 16.09 -32.58 55.59
C SER A 246 15.13 -33.34 56.52
N ALA A 247 14.78 -34.55 56.08
CA ALA A 247 14.26 -35.59 56.96
C ALA A 247 14.57 -36.96 56.32
N LEU A 248 15.75 -37.51 56.63
CA LEU A 248 16.04 -38.95 56.87
C LEU A 248 17.55 -39.24 56.73
N GLN A 249 18.28 -38.87 57.77
CA GLN A 249 19.55 -39.46 58.25
C GLN A 249 19.74 -38.75 59.60
N ILE A 250 19.47 -39.35 60.76
CA ILE A 250 20.34 -40.30 61.43
C ILE A 250 19.49 -41.00 62.52
N LYS A 251 19.34 -42.31 62.42
CA LYS A 251 19.44 -43.21 63.58
C LYS A 251 20.29 -44.39 63.14
N SER A 252 21.59 -44.25 63.33
CA SER A 252 22.52 -45.37 63.45
C SER A 252 22.78 -45.54 64.94
N ASN A 253 22.08 -46.51 65.54
CA ASN A 253 22.48 -47.38 66.64
C ASN A 253 21.36 -48.37 66.91
#